data_AF-A3WZU7-F1
#
_entry.id   AF-A3WZU7-F1
#
_cell.length_a   1.000
_cell.length_b   1.000
_cell.length_c   1.000
_cell.angle_alpha   90.00
_cell.angle_beta   90.00
_cell.angle_gamma   90.00
#
_symmetry.space_group_name_H-M   'P 1'
#
loop_
_entity.id
_entity.type
_entity.pdbx_description
1 polymer ?
#
loop_
_entity_poly.entity_id
_entity_poly.type
_entity_poly.pdbx_seq_one_letter_code
_entity_poly.pdbx_strand_id
1 'polypeptide(L)' 'MDYAIARRGLTALAPGDVVALRSGGPRMTVVQVLKDQVECTWFVNGQPVKQSFPPSSLRYMDVIGTICRWFVSD' A
#
# COMPACT_ATOMS: atom_id res chain seq x y z
N MET A 1 -20.56 3.01 -6.76
CA MET A 1 -19.22 3.42 -6.26
C MET A 1 -18.44 2.14 -6.09
N ASP A 2 -17.95 1.69 -7.23
CA ASP A 2 -17.65 0.30 -7.52
C ASP A 2 -16.26 -0.02 -6.99
N TYR A 3 -16.21 -0.51 -5.75
CA TYR A 3 -15.00 -1.11 -5.20
C TYR A 3 -14.80 -2.46 -5.92
N ALA A 4 -14.21 -2.39 -7.10
CA ALA A 4 -13.91 -3.55 -7.93
C ALA A 4 -12.95 -4.47 -7.17
N ILE A 5 -13.49 -5.54 -6.58
CA ILE A 5 -12.71 -6.65 -6.03
C ILE A 5 -12.08 -7.37 -7.22
N ALA A 6 -10.92 -6.89 -7.65
CA ALA A 6 -10.09 -7.59 -8.60
C ALA A 6 -9.58 -8.86 -7.91
N ARG A 7 -10.08 -10.01 -8.39
CA ARG A 7 -9.38 -11.29 -8.30
C ARG A 7 -8.04 -11.16 -9.01
N ARG A 8 -7.03 -10.62 -8.34
CA ARG A 8 -5.64 -10.54 -8.82
C ARG A 8 -4.74 -10.90 -7.65
N GLY A 9 -3.65 -11.59 -7.96
CA GLY A 9 -2.69 -12.08 -6.98
C GLY A 9 -2.29 -11.01 -5.96
N LEU A 10 -1.72 -11.48 -4.85
CA LEU A 10 -1.21 -10.77 -3.66
C LEU A 10 -0.20 -9.62 -3.94
N THR A 11 -0.19 -9.03 -5.13
CA THR A 11 0.80 -8.12 -5.69
C THR A 11 0.25 -6.75 -6.07
N ALA A 12 -1.07 -6.51 -6.02
CA ALA A 12 -1.66 -5.21 -6.31
C ALA A 12 -1.76 -4.36 -5.02
N LEU A 13 -1.00 -3.27 -4.97
CA LEU A 13 -1.09 -2.27 -3.90
C LEU A 13 -2.44 -1.54 -3.97
N ALA A 14 -2.96 -1.15 -2.82
CA ALA A 14 -4.18 -0.39 -2.65
C ALA A 14 -4.01 0.73 -1.59
N PRO A 15 -4.82 1.81 -1.65
CA PRO A 15 -4.89 2.80 -0.58
C PRO A 15 -5.15 2.15 0.78
N GLY A 16 -4.40 2.57 1.80
CA GLY A 16 -4.44 2.03 3.16
C GLY A 16 -3.40 0.94 3.45
N ASP A 17 -2.79 0.36 2.41
CA ASP A 17 -1.75 -0.66 2.60
C ASP A 17 -0.48 -0.07 3.21
N VAL A 18 0.17 -0.83 4.10
CA VAL A 18 1.48 -0.49 4.65
C VAL A 18 2.57 -1.16 3.82
N VAL A 19 3.46 -0.33 3.28
CA VAL A 19 4.58 -0.71 2.41
C VAL A 19 5.90 -0.16 2.94
N ALA A 20 7.00 -0.67 2.42
CA ALA A 20 8.34 -0.12 2.63
C ALA A 20 9.14 -0.18 1.32
N LEU A 21 10.19 0.62 1.22
CA LEU A 21 11.12 0.52 0.09
C LEU A 21 11.90 -0.79 0.14
N ARG A 22 12.12 -1.41 -1.02
CA ARG A 22 12.94 -2.63 -1.15
C ARG A 22 14.40 -2.40 -0.79
N SER A 23 14.90 -1.17 -0.98
CA SER A 23 16.24 -0.74 -0.55
C SER A 23 16.40 -0.61 0.97
N GLY A 24 15.30 -0.74 1.73
CA GLY A 24 15.24 -0.32 3.12
C GLY A 24 14.70 1.10 3.25
N GLY A 25 14.00 1.37 4.35
CA GLY A 25 13.34 2.65 4.61
C GLY A 25 12.28 2.54 5.71
N PRO A 26 11.69 3.68 6.13
CA PRO A 26 10.59 3.68 7.08
C PRO A 26 9.35 2.99 6.49
N ARG A 27 8.44 2.57 7.37
CA ARG A 27 7.12 2.07 6.97
C ARG A 27 6.28 3.23 6.46
N MET A 28 5.65 3.03 5.31
CA MET A 28 4.85 4.04 4.63
C MET A 28 3.46 3.48 4.36
N THR A 29 2.46 4.36 4.33
CA THR A 29 1.09 4.02 4.01
C THR A 29 0.76 4.51 2.61
N VAL A 30 0.19 3.64 1.78
CA VAL A 30 -0.27 4.01 0.44
C VAL A 30 -1.49 4.92 0.58
N VAL A 31 -1.40 6.12 0.01
CA VAL A 31 -2.51 7.07 -0.06
C VAL A 31 -3.29 6.86 -1.36
N GLN A 32 -2.57 6.69 -2.46
CA GLN A 32 -3.16 6.53 -3.78
C GLN A 32 -2.27 5.67 -4.67
N VAL A 33 -2.91 4.88 -5.54
CA VAL A 33 -2.24 4.11 -6.58
C VAL A 33 -2.64 4.70 -7.93
N LEU A 34 -1.66 5.27 -8.62
CA LEU A 34 -1.77 5.71 -10.00
C LEU A 34 -1.20 4.62 -10.92
N LYS A 35 -1.42 4.76 -12.23
CA LYS A 35 -1.09 3.71 -13.22
C LYS A 35 0.39 3.29 -13.20
N ASP A 36 1.29 4.22 -12.88
CA ASP A 36 2.75 4.02 -12.89
C ASP A 36 3.44 4.36 -11.56
N GLN A 37 2.71 5.03 -10.64
CA GLN A 37 3.27 5.59 -9.41
C GLN A 37 2.34 5.32 -8.24
N VAL A 38 2.93 5.12 -7.07
CA VAL A 38 2.20 4.93 -5.82
C VAL A 38 2.56 6.06 -4.89
N GLU A 39 1.58 6.87 -4.54
CA GLU A 39 1.75 7.94 -3.56
C GLU A 39 1.70 7.33 -2.16
N CYS A 40 2.79 7.52 -1.42
CA CYS A 40 2.96 7.01 -0.07
C CYS A 40 3.11 8.17 0.90
N THR A 41 2.60 8.00 2.12
CA THR A 41 2.80 8.94 3.22
C THR A 41 3.33 8.24 4.46
N TRP A 42 4.21 8.89 5.19
CA TRP A 42 4.75 8.40 6.46
C TRP A 42 5.14 9.58 7.35
N PHE A 43 5.54 9.31 8.58
CA PHE A 43 5.94 10.36 9.52
C PHE A 43 7.45 10.33 9.74
N VAL A 44 8.09 11.50 9.65
CA VAL A 44 9.48 11.71 10.03
C VAL A 44 9.50 12.81 11.09
N ASN A 45 9.99 12.50 12.30
CA ASN A 45 10.02 13.43 13.42
C ASN A 45 8.66 14.09 13.72
N GLY A 46 7.56 13.34 13.57
CA GLY A 46 6.20 13.83 13.80
C GLY A 46 5.61 14.65 12.65
N GLN A 47 6.35 14.89 11.56
CA GLN A 47 5.83 15.57 10.38
C GLN A 47 5.44 14.56 9.29
N PRO A 48 4.24 14.71 8.69
CA PRO A 48 3.83 13.87 7.58
C PRO A 48 4.63 14.23 6.31
N VAL A 49 5.31 13.23 5.76
CA VAL A 49 6.01 13.30 4.48
C VAL A 49 5.17 12.54 3.45
N LYS A 50 5.14 13.06 2.21
CA LYS A 50 4.51 12.40 1.06
C LYS A 50 5.52 12.25 -0.05
N GLN A 51 5.59 11.07 -0.66
CA GLN A 51 6.45 10.82 -1.81
C GLN A 51 5.85 9.74 -2.70
N SER A 52 6.08 9.88 -4.00
CA SER A 52 5.65 8.93 -5.01
C SER A 52 6.80 8.00 -5.37
N PHE A 53 6.50 6.71 -5.44
CA PHE A 53 7.45 5.68 -5.82
C PHE A 53 6.86 4.76 -6.90
N PRO A 54 7.71 4.19 -7.78
CA PRO A 54 7.26 3.15 -8.68
C PRO A 54 6.87 1.90 -7.87
N PRO A 55 5.84 1.16 -8.27
CA PRO A 55 5.35 -0.02 -7.55
C PRO A 55 6.41 -1.12 -7.43
N SER A 56 7.34 -1.20 -8.37
CA SER A 56 8.46 -2.16 -8.36
C SER A 56 9.45 -1.92 -7.22
N SER A 57 9.55 -0.69 -6.71
CA SER A 57 10.45 -0.32 -5.60
C SER A 57 9.83 -0.55 -4.22
N LEU A 58 8.54 -0.88 -4.16
CA LEU A 58 7.80 -1.08 -2.91
C LEU A 58 7.69 -2.57 -2.54
N ARG A 59 7.67 -2.83 -1.24
CA ARG A 59 7.44 -4.15 -0.63
C ARG A 59 6.30 -4.04 0.37
N TYR A 60 5.38 -4.99 0.31
CA TYR A 60 4.27 -5.10 1.25
C TYR A 60 4.76 -5.47 2.65
N MET A 61 4.26 -4.78 3.69
CA MET A 61 4.69 -4.98 5.07
C MET A 61 3.59 -5.53 5.98
N ASP A 62 2.30 -5.33 5.67
CA ASP A 62 1.23 -5.73 6.57
C ASP A 62 0.35 -6.86 6.02
N VAL A 63 0.69 -8.09 6.41
CA VAL A 63 -0.01 -9.30 5.99
C VAL A 63 -1.46 -9.35 6.53
N ILE A 64 -1.82 -8.60 7.57
CA ILE A 64 -3.15 -8.70 8.21
C ILE A 64 -4.27 -8.25 7.27
N GLY A 65 -4.04 -7.24 6.42
CA GLY A 65 -4.99 -6.83 5.37
C GLY A 65 -5.29 -7.94 4.35
N THR A 66 -4.37 -8.90 4.22
CA THR A 66 -4.57 -10.10 3.38
C THR A 66 -5.56 -11.06 4.01
N ILE A 67 -5.58 -11.16 5.34
CA ILE A 67 -6.37 -12.14 6.10
C ILE A 67 -7.80 -11.61 6.35
N CYS A 68 -7.93 -10.33 6.72
CA CYS A 68 -9.22 -9.71 7.01
C CYS A 68 -10.10 -9.53 5.76
N ARG A 69 -9.52 -9.51 4.55
CA ARG A 69 -10.27 -9.46 3.29
C ARG A 69 -11.04 -10.77 3.01
N TRP A 70 -10.67 -11.88 3.64
CA TRP A 70 -11.40 -13.16 3.52
C TRP A 70 -12.61 -13.28 4.45
N PHE A 71 -12.71 -12.44 5.49
CA PHE A 71 -13.73 -12.59 6.52
C PHE A 71 -14.98 -11.70 6.31
N VAL A 72 -15.01 -10.88 5.26
CA VAL A 72 -16.17 -10.04 4.90
C VAL A 72 -16.94 -10.70 3.74
N SER A 73 -17.40 -11.92 4.00
CA SER A 73 -18.45 -12.58 3.22
C SER A 73 -19.34 -13.34 4.21
N ASP A 74 -20.29 -12.62 4.79
CA ASP A 74 -21.62 -13.13 5.14
C ASP A 74 -22.65 -12.07 4.70
#